data_AF-A0A2E0L0F0-F1
#
_entry.id   AF-A0A2E0L0F0-F1
#
_cell.length_a   1.000
_cell.length_b   1.000
_cell.length_c   1.000
_cell.angle_alpha   90.00
_cell.angle_beta   90.00
_cell.angle_gamma   90.00
#
_symmetry.space_group_name_H-M   'P 1'
#
loop_
_entity.id
_entity.type
_entity.pdbx_description
1 polymer ?
#
loop_
_entity_poly.entity_id
_entity_poly.type
_entity_poly.pdbx_seq_one_letter_code
_entity_poly.pdbx_strand_id
1 'polypeptide(L)'
;MTEELNQVTNADTDNEERVSRLSSAPPPPMEEMPKRDVVREYEQRYYGPRKGKDIPRSYSTMHVSDDERIWAAVAHASVWITFLTAFATAGFSLPLSMFVPLVIYFLFRNKSDYVTFHALQAFVLQLVGTVGALALLVIGGIAWMIGLVVALLLMLVVIGFILAPLWGLVGIALLVVVCLMPFAMLLLGTIAAIQTYNGRDYRYPYIARWVDRQLAGGLLNVV
;
A
#
# COMPACT_ATOMS: atom_id res chain seq x y z
N MET A 1 -15.30 49.89 27.53
CA MET A 1 -15.69 48.63 26.85
C MET A 1 -16.21 48.85 25.43
N THR A 2 -16.68 50.05 25.07
CA THR A 2 -17.17 50.39 23.73
C THR A 2 -16.09 50.82 22.73
N GLU A 3 -14.94 51.35 23.18
CA GLU A 3 -13.85 51.77 22.27
C GLU A 3 -13.02 50.60 21.72
N GLU A 4 -12.72 49.57 22.52
CA GLU A 4 -11.95 48.42 22.05
C GLU A 4 -12.69 47.59 21.00
N LEU A 5 -14.01 47.43 21.13
CA LEU A 5 -14.85 46.75 20.15
C LEU A 5 -14.82 47.44 18.78
N ASN A 6 -14.78 48.79 18.76
CA ASN A 6 -14.74 49.56 17.52
C ASN A 6 -13.36 49.49 16.85
N GLN A 7 -12.28 49.30 17.62
CA GLN A 7 -10.92 49.19 17.10
C GLN A 7 -10.67 47.83 16.42
N VAL A 8 -11.23 46.75 16.97
CA VAL A 8 -11.13 45.39 16.40
C VAL A 8 -11.93 45.28 15.10
N THR A 9 -13.14 45.86 15.04
CA THR A 9 -13.96 45.82 13.81
C THR A 9 -13.31 46.57 12.64
N ASN A 10 -12.66 47.72 12.91
CA ASN A 10 -11.95 48.47 11.87
C ASN A 10 -10.68 47.76 11.35
N ALA A 11 -10.00 46.99 12.19
CA ALA A 11 -8.82 46.23 11.79
C ALA A 11 -9.17 45.05 10.86
N ASP A 12 -10.30 44.39 11.09
CA ASP A 12 -10.77 43.29 10.25
C ASP A 12 -11.25 43.79 8.88
N THR A 13 -11.95 44.93 8.82
CA THR A 13 -12.40 45.51 7.53
C THR A 13 -11.23 45.94 6.66
N ASP A 14 -10.19 46.53 7.24
CA ASP A 14 -8.97 46.91 6.51
C ASP A 14 -8.24 45.68 5.96
N ASN A 15 -8.24 44.58 6.71
CA ASN A 15 -7.59 43.36 6.28
C ASN A 15 -8.37 42.66 5.16
N GLU A 16 -9.71 42.60 5.26
CA GLU A 16 -10.59 42.09 4.19
C GLU A 16 -10.48 42.92 2.91
N GLU A 17 -10.44 44.24 3.04
CA GLU A 17 -10.28 45.12 1.89
C GLU A 17 -8.89 44.94 1.25
N ARG A 18 -7.86 44.71 2.06
CA ARG A 18 -6.50 44.44 1.60
C ARG A 18 -6.39 43.11 0.86
N VAL A 19 -7.00 42.03 1.34
CA VAL A 19 -7.01 40.75 0.61
C VAL A 19 -7.85 40.82 -0.66
N SER A 20 -8.95 41.57 -0.65
CA SER A 20 -9.78 41.80 -1.84
C SER A 20 -9.00 42.54 -2.93
N ARG A 21 -8.25 43.60 -2.57
CA ARG A 21 -7.38 44.35 -3.50
C ARG A 21 -6.25 43.50 -4.08
N LEU A 22 -5.72 42.55 -3.32
CA LEU A 22 -4.70 41.60 -3.78
C LEU A 22 -5.28 40.55 -4.76
N SER A 23 -6.53 40.13 -4.57
CA SER A 23 -7.20 39.19 -5.47
C SER A 23 -7.75 39.85 -6.74
N SER A 24 -8.05 41.14 -6.71
CA SER A 24 -8.56 41.90 -7.86
C SER A 24 -7.45 42.50 -8.74
N ALA A 25 -6.19 42.41 -8.33
CA ALA A 25 -5.07 42.91 -9.12
C ALA A 25 -4.96 42.08 -10.43
N PRO A 26 -4.98 42.71 -11.61
CA PRO A 26 -4.76 42.01 -12.86
C PRO A 26 -3.41 41.28 -12.82
N PRO A 27 -3.34 40.02 -13.29
CA PRO A 27 -2.06 39.34 -13.37
C PRO A 27 -1.11 40.18 -14.23
N PRO A 28 0.18 40.30 -13.85
CA PRO A 28 1.13 41.09 -14.61
C PRO A 28 1.24 40.55 -16.05
N PRO A 29 1.54 41.42 -17.02
CA PRO A 29 1.74 41.00 -18.41
C PRO A 29 2.72 39.83 -18.50
N MET A 30 2.50 38.90 -19.43
CA MET A 30 3.36 37.71 -19.62
C MET A 30 4.84 38.04 -19.86
N GLU A 31 5.17 39.27 -20.27
CA GLU A 31 6.54 39.78 -20.43
C GLU A 31 7.21 40.17 -19.09
N GLU A 32 6.43 40.52 -18.06
CA GLU A 32 6.92 40.84 -16.72
C GLU A 32 6.97 39.62 -15.80
N MET A 33 6.42 38.48 -16.22
CA MET A 33 6.56 37.24 -15.47
C MET A 33 8.03 36.82 -15.48
N PRO A 34 8.68 36.64 -14.30
CA PRO A 34 10.03 36.13 -14.25
C PRO A 34 10.06 34.79 -14.99
N LYS A 35 10.96 34.67 -15.97
CA LYS A 35 11.12 33.44 -16.76
C LYS A 35 11.19 32.25 -15.81
N ARG A 36 10.52 31.14 -16.16
CA ARG A 36 10.43 29.93 -15.33
C ARG A 36 11.78 29.46 -14.79
N ASP A 37 12.84 29.67 -15.57
CA ASP A 37 14.20 29.32 -15.20
C ASP A 37 14.75 30.19 -14.05
N VAL A 38 14.39 31.48 -14.03
CA VAL A 38 14.77 32.45 -12.99
C VAL A 38 14.02 32.17 -11.70
N VAL A 39 12.72 31.84 -11.80
CA VAL A 39 11.93 31.39 -10.63
C VAL A 39 12.52 30.10 -10.06
N ARG A 40 12.86 29.14 -10.92
CA ARG A 40 13.44 27.86 -10.52
C ARG A 40 14.82 28.02 -9.87
N GLU A 41 15.65 28.90 -10.40
CA GLU A 41 16.95 29.24 -9.81
C GLU A 41 16.79 29.92 -8.43
N TYR A 42 15.86 30.87 -8.33
CA TYR A 42 15.56 31.55 -7.06
C TYR A 42 15.03 30.56 -6.01
N GLU A 43 14.12 29.66 -6.41
CA GLU A 43 13.61 28.61 -5.53
C GLU A 43 14.71 27.63 -5.08
N GLN A 44 15.59 27.18 -5.98
CA GLN A 44 16.71 26.31 -5.62
C GLN A 44 17.71 26.98 -4.67
N ARG A 45 17.95 28.28 -4.86
CA ARG A 45 18.93 29.05 -4.07
C ARG A 45 18.43 29.30 -2.64
N TYR A 46 17.14 29.57 -2.46
CA TYR A 46 16.58 29.94 -1.14
C TYR A 46 15.92 28.79 -0.40
N TYR A 47 15.31 27.83 -1.10
CA TYR A 47 14.61 26.70 -0.46
C TYR A 47 15.39 25.38 -0.55
N GLY A 48 16.58 25.40 -1.15
CA GLY A 48 17.34 24.19 -1.49
C GLY A 48 16.65 23.36 -2.57
N PRO A 49 17.24 22.24 -3.04
CA PRO A 49 16.50 21.30 -3.86
C PRO A 49 15.30 20.83 -3.04
N ARG A 50 14.10 21.31 -3.41
CA ARG A 50 12.85 20.70 -2.95
C ARG A 50 12.94 19.26 -3.42
N LYS A 51 13.35 18.36 -2.51
CA LYS A 51 13.14 16.93 -2.66
C LYS A 51 11.64 16.84 -2.83
N GLY A 52 11.20 16.67 -4.09
CA GLY A 52 9.77 16.63 -4.42
C GLY A 52 9.17 15.70 -3.41
N LYS A 53 8.37 16.26 -2.50
CA LYS A 53 7.72 15.44 -1.49
C LYS A 53 6.79 14.62 -2.34
N ASP A 54 7.17 13.38 -2.65
CA ASP A 54 6.42 12.46 -3.49
C ASP A 54 4.99 12.53 -2.99
N ILE A 55 4.16 13.32 -3.67
CA ILE A 55 2.79 13.54 -3.23
C ILE A 55 2.17 12.18 -3.54
N PRO A 56 1.80 11.38 -2.53
CA PRO A 56 1.27 10.05 -2.80
C PRO A 56 0.10 10.24 -3.76
N ARG A 57 0.07 9.54 -4.90
CA ARG A 57 -1.00 9.75 -5.90
C ARG A 57 -2.40 9.52 -5.33
N SER A 58 -2.50 8.88 -4.16
CA SER A 58 -3.77 8.78 -3.41
C SER A 58 -4.31 10.13 -2.90
N TYR A 59 -3.58 11.24 -2.98
CA TYR A 59 -4.09 12.55 -2.56
C TYR A 59 -5.12 13.17 -3.52
N SER A 60 -5.43 12.53 -4.66
CA SER A 60 -6.64 12.84 -5.44
C SER A 60 -7.90 12.21 -4.81
N THR A 61 -7.96 12.12 -3.47
CA THR A 61 -9.05 11.55 -2.66
C THR A 61 -10.14 12.57 -2.33
N MET A 62 -10.03 13.83 -2.77
CA MET A 62 -11.04 14.83 -2.49
C MET A 62 -12.40 14.54 -3.13
N HIS A 63 -12.46 13.66 -4.15
CA HIS A 63 -13.73 13.14 -4.69
C HIS A 63 -13.51 11.81 -5.42
N VAL A 64 -13.44 10.70 -4.69
CA VAL A 64 -13.40 9.35 -5.29
C VAL A 64 -14.81 8.96 -5.71
N SER A 65 -14.99 8.57 -6.97
CA SER A 65 -16.29 8.11 -7.48
C SER A 65 -16.70 6.76 -6.87
N ASP A 66 -18.00 6.46 -6.86
CA ASP A 66 -18.50 5.19 -6.34
C ASP A 66 -17.94 3.99 -7.12
N ASP A 67 -17.75 4.12 -8.44
CA ASP A 67 -17.13 3.09 -9.27
C ASP A 67 -15.68 2.82 -8.84
N GLU A 68 -14.88 3.85 -8.60
CA GLU A 68 -13.50 3.69 -8.12
C GLU A 68 -13.43 3.02 -6.75
N ARG A 69 -14.37 3.35 -5.84
CA ARG A 69 -14.48 2.70 -4.52
C ARG A 69 -14.79 1.22 -4.66
N ILE A 70 -15.72 0.86 -5.56
CA ILE A 70 -16.08 -0.54 -5.84
C ILE A 70 -14.89 -1.29 -6.42
N TRP A 71 -14.20 -0.75 -7.43
CA TRP A 71 -13.06 -1.43 -8.05
C TRP A 71 -11.87 -1.59 -7.10
N ALA A 72 -11.59 -0.59 -6.25
CA ALA A 72 -10.60 -0.71 -5.20
C ALA A 72 -10.99 -1.79 -4.17
N ALA A 73 -12.26 -1.86 -3.77
CA ALA A 73 -12.76 -2.90 -2.87
C ALA A 73 -12.68 -4.30 -3.49
N VAL A 74 -13.05 -4.45 -4.76
CA VAL A 74 -12.94 -5.71 -5.52
C VAL A 74 -11.49 -6.17 -5.60
N ALA A 75 -10.55 -5.25 -5.81
CA ALA A 75 -9.13 -5.59 -5.84
C ALA A 75 -8.66 -6.24 -4.53
N HIS A 76 -9.04 -5.71 -3.37
CA HIS A 76 -8.72 -6.35 -2.07
C HIS A 76 -9.54 -7.62 -1.82
N ALA A 77 -10.82 -7.61 -2.17
CA ALA A 77 -11.72 -8.75 -2.02
C ALA A 77 -11.29 -9.97 -2.87
N SER A 78 -10.51 -9.75 -3.94
CA SER A 78 -9.97 -10.84 -4.77
C SER A 78 -9.14 -11.87 -3.99
N VAL A 79 -8.66 -11.53 -2.79
CA VAL A 79 -7.99 -12.50 -1.89
C VAL A 79 -8.89 -13.71 -1.56
N TRP A 80 -10.21 -13.51 -1.50
CA TRP A 80 -11.17 -14.59 -1.33
C TRP A 80 -11.25 -15.50 -2.54
N ILE A 81 -11.18 -14.92 -3.73
CA ILE A 81 -11.15 -15.70 -4.97
C ILE A 81 -9.90 -16.58 -4.94
N THR A 82 -8.73 -16.00 -4.69
CA THR A 82 -7.47 -16.74 -4.56
C THR A 82 -7.58 -17.85 -3.53
N PHE A 83 -8.11 -17.57 -2.34
CA PHE A 83 -8.26 -18.56 -1.28
C PHE A 83 -9.21 -19.70 -1.66
N LEU A 84 -10.42 -19.38 -2.12
CA LEU A 84 -11.46 -20.37 -2.42
C LEU A 84 -11.06 -21.24 -3.61
N THR A 85 -10.54 -20.65 -4.68
CA THR A 85 -10.09 -21.42 -5.84
C THR A 85 -8.88 -22.27 -5.49
N ALA A 86 -7.92 -21.74 -4.72
CA ALA A 86 -6.76 -22.50 -4.30
C ALA A 86 -7.17 -23.67 -3.41
N PHE A 87 -8.07 -23.44 -2.45
CA PHE A 87 -8.58 -24.51 -1.58
C PHE A 87 -9.29 -25.59 -2.39
N ALA A 88 -10.19 -25.20 -3.30
CA ALA A 88 -10.95 -26.14 -4.14
C ALA A 88 -10.07 -26.96 -5.09
N THR A 89 -8.94 -26.42 -5.54
CA THR A 89 -8.03 -27.09 -6.49
C THR A 89 -6.71 -27.55 -5.86
N ALA A 90 -6.64 -27.64 -4.53
CA ALA A 90 -5.42 -28.00 -3.80
C ALA A 90 -4.17 -27.19 -4.23
N GLY A 91 -4.37 -25.90 -4.50
CA GLY A 91 -3.34 -24.94 -4.87
C GLY A 91 -3.06 -24.80 -6.36
N PHE A 92 -3.64 -25.64 -7.22
CA PHE A 92 -3.36 -25.60 -8.66
C PHE A 92 -3.74 -24.25 -9.32
N SER A 93 -4.76 -23.57 -8.79
CA SER A 93 -5.24 -22.28 -9.32
C SER A 93 -4.51 -21.06 -8.73
N LEU A 94 -3.58 -21.24 -7.78
CA LEU A 94 -2.84 -20.15 -7.14
C LEU A 94 -2.13 -19.24 -8.16
N PRO A 95 -1.39 -19.76 -9.15
CA PRO A 95 -0.64 -18.92 -10.07
C PRO A 95 -1.52 -18.04 -10.96
N LEU A 96 -2.79 -18.38 -11.14
CA LEU A 96 -3.73 -17.59 -11.94
C LEU A 96 -4.51 -16.61 -11.07
N SER A 97 -5.11 -17.12 -9.99
CA SER A 97 -6.01 -16.35 -9.13
C SER A 97 -5.31 -15.23 -8.34
N MET A 98 -4.01 -15.34 -8.08
CA MET A 98 -3.20 -14.31 -7.40
C MET A 98 -3.01 -13.03 -8.24
N PHE A 99 -3.18 -13.12 -9.58
CA PHE A 99 -2.94 -11.99 -10.48
C PHE A 99 -4.19 -11.15 -10.75
N VAL A 100 -5.35 -11.52 -10.20
CA VAL A 100 -6.60 -10.74 -10.33
C VAL A 100 -6.41 -9.25 -9.99
N PRO A 101 -5.80 -8.85 -8.85
CA PRO A 101 -5.59 -7.43 -8.57
C PRO A 101 -4.61 -6.77 -9.56
N LEU A 102 -3.66 -7.51 -10.11
CA LEU A 102 -2.75 -6.98 -11.14
C LEU A 102 -3.49 -6.71 -12.47
N VAL A 103 -4.45 -7.56 -12.83
CA VAL A 103 -5.33 -7.30 -13.98
C VAL A 103 -6.12 -6.01 -13.76
N ILE A 104 -6.69 -5.80 -12.57
CA ILE A 104 -7.40 -4.57 -12.21
C ILE A 104 -6.48 -3.36 -12.31
N TYR A 105 -5.23 -3.47 -11.81
CA TYR A 105 -4.22 -2.44 -11.96
C TYR A 105 -4.06 -2.03 -13.44
N PHE A 106 -3.85 -2.97 -14.36
CA PHE A 106 -3.67 -2.63 -15.78
C PHE A 106 -4.92 -2.01 -16.43
N LEU A 107 -6.11 -2.44 -16.02
CA LEU A 107 -7.38 -1.89 -16.52
C LEU A 107 -7.62 -0.43 -16.11
N PHE A 108 -7.07 -0.02 -14.96
CA PHE A 108 -7.29 1.28 -14.34
C PHE A 108 -6.05 2.18 -14.30
N ARG A 109 -4.87 1.71 -14.74
CA ARG A 109 -3.58 2.45 -14.66
C ARG A 109 -3.61 3.85 -15.27
N ASN A 110 -4.45 4.06 -16.28
CA ASN A 110 -4.61 5.33 -16.99
C ASN A 110 -5.96 6.02 -16.70
N LYS A 111 -6.78 5.46 -15.80
CA LYS A 111 -8.15 5.91 -15.53
C LYS A 111 -8.32 6.45 -14.11
N SER A 112 -7.68 5.80 -13.14
CA SER A 112 -7.81 6.15 -11.72
C SER A 112 -6.55 5.82 -10.95
N ASP A 113 -5.89 6.83 -10.40
CA ASP A 113 -4.75 6.64 -9.50
C ASP A 113 -5.17 5.95 -8.19
N TYR A 114 -6.40 6.19 -7.71
CA TYR A 114 -6.93 5.57 -6.49
C TYR A 114 -7.08 4.04 -6.66
N VAL A 115 -7.73 3.59 -7.73
CA VAL A 115 -7.89 2.15 -8.00
C VAL A 115 -6.53 1.51 -8.25
N THR A 116 -5.66 2.18 -9.01
CA THR A 116 -4.31 1.71 -9.34
C THR A 116 -3.48 1.45 -8.08
N PHE A 117 -3.52 2.40 -7.12
CA PHE A 117 -2.82 2.26 -5.84
C PHE A 117 -3.32 1.07 -5.03
N HIS A 118 -4.64 0.95 -4.84
CA HIS A 118 -5.21 -0.15 -4.06
C HIS A 118 -5.06 -1.52 -4.75
N ALA A 119 -5.14 -1.56 -6.08
CA ALA A 119 -4.89 -2.77 -6.85
C ALA A 119 -3.45 -3.26 -6.67
N LEU A 120 -2.46 -2.36 -6.74
CA LEU A 120 -1.07 -2.73 -6.52
C LEU A 120 -0.80 -3.15 -5.07
N GLN A 121 -1.42 -2.48 -4.08
CA GLN A 121 -1.35 -2.91 -2.67
C GLN A 121 -1.94 -4.31 -2.46
N ALA A 122 -3.11 -4.58 -3.03
CA ALA A 122 -3.76 -5.89 -2.94
C ALA A 122 -2.90 -6.97 -3.60
N PHE A 123 -2.32 -6.68 -4.77
CA PHE A 123 -1.40 -7.59 -5.44
C PHE A 123 -0.16 -7.89 -4.60
N VAL A 124 0.47 -6.88 -4.00
CA VAL A 124 1.65 -7.09 -3.15
C VAL A 124 1.31 -7.91 -1.91
N LEU A 125 0.17 -7.65 -1.27
CA LEU A 125 -0.29 -8.48 -0.15
C LEU A 125 -0.44 -9.94 -0.58
N GLN A 126 -1.11 -10.18 -1.72
CA GLN A 126 -1.31 -11.52 -2.24
C GLN A 126 0.02 -12.19 -2.59
N LEU A 127 0.89 -11.50 -3.32
CA LEU A 127 2.20 -12.00 -3.72
C LEU A 127 3.08 -12.36 -2.51
N VAL A 128 3.24 -11.44 -1.56
CA VAL A 128 4.06 -11.68 -0.37
C VAL A 128 3.48 -12.80 0.48
N GLY A 129 2.16 -12.82 0.66
CA GLY A 129 1.50 -13.83 1.46
C GLY A 129 1.54 -15.22 0.82
N THR A 130 1.20 -15.38 -0.46
CA THR A 130 1.20 -16.70 -1.10
C THR A 130 2.61 -17.21 -1.37
N VAL A 131 3.49 -16.39 -1.95
CA VAL A 131 4.88 -16.80 -2.25
C VAL A 131 5.65 -16.96 -0.97
N GLY A 132 5.42 -16.11 0.04
CA GLY A 132 6.00 -16.26 1.36
C GLY A 132 5.56 -17.54 2.06
N ALA A 133 4.26 -17.88 2.04
CA ALA A 133 3.74 -19.14 2.56
C ALA A 133 4.38 -20.35 1.85
N LEU A 134 4.44 -20.31 0.53
CA LEU A 134 5.00 -21.39 -0.28
C LEU A 134 6.51 -21.56 -0.03
N ALA A 135 7.26 -20.47 0.02
CA ALA A 135 8.68 -20.49 0.33
C ALA A 135 8.94 -21.04 1.73
N LEU A 136 8.15 -20.60 2.72
CA LEU A 136 8.25 -21.08 4.10
C LEU A 136 7.92 -22.58 4.18
N LEU A 137 6.88 -23.04 3.49
CA LEU A 137 6.49 -24.45 3.45
C LEU A 137 7.56 -25.31 2.78
N VAL A 138 8.09 -24.90 1.63
CA VAL A 138 9.08 -25.68 0.87
C VAL A 138 10.43 -25.66 1.55
N ILE A 139 11.00 -24.48 1.79
CA ILE A 139 12.35 -24.34 2.36
C ILE A 139 12.34 -24.79 3.83
N GLY A 140 11.37 -24.31 4.60
CA GLY A 140 11.21 -24.70 6.00
C GLY A 140 10.88 -26.19 6.13
N GLY A 141 10.04 -26.74 5.25
CA GLY A 141 9.72 -28.16 5.22
C GLY A 141 10.94 -29.03 4.90
N ILE A 142 11.76 -28.65 3.91
CA ILE A 142 13.01 -29.37 3.60
C ILE A 142 13.98 -29.30 4.79
N ALA A 143 14.21 -28.12 5.36
CA ALA A 143 15.10 -27.95 6.50
C ALA A 143 14.61 -28.75 7.72
N TRP A 144 13.30 -28.74 7.97
CA TRP A 144 12.68 -29.53 9.02
C TRP A 144 12.82 -31.04 8.78
N MET A 145 12.58 -31.51 7.55
CA MET A 145 12.73 -32.92 7.18
C MET A 145 14.17 -33.41 7.38
N ILE A 146 15.17 -32.63 6.98
CA ILE A 146 16.58 -32.96 7.20
C ILE A 146 16.86 -33.06 8.71
N GLY A 147 16.42 -32.07 9.49
CA GLY A 147 16.59 -32.08 10.94
C GLY A 147 15.88 -33.26 11.61
N LEU A 148 14.71 -33.67 11.11
CA LEU A 148 13.98 -34.82 11.62
C LEU A 148 14.74 -36.12 11.36
N VAL A 149 15.27 -36.32 10.16
CA VAL A 149 16.11 -37.49 9.84
C VAL A 149 17.32 -37.54 10.77
N VAL A 150 18.01 -36.42 10.99
CA VAL A 150 19.15 -36.35 11.93
C VAL A 150 18.71 -36.69 13.36
N ALA A 151 17.58 -36.15 13.83
CA ALA A 151 17.06 -36.43 15.17
C ALA A 151 16.68 -37.91 15.36
N LEU A 152 16.11 -38.55 14.32
CA LEU A 152 15.78 -39.97 14.32
C LEU A 152 17.04 -40.85 14.30
N LEU A 153 18.05 -40.51 13.49
CA LEU A 153 19.34 -41.22 13.50
C LEU A 153 20.01 -41.12 14.88
N LEU A 154 19.90 -39.97 15.53
CA LEU A 154 20.41 -39.77 16.89
C LEU A 154 19.67 -40.57 17.95
N MET A 155 18.53 -41.23 17.66
CA MET A 155 17.90 -42.17 18.61
C MET A 155 18.74 -43.42 18.86
N LEU A 156 19.69 -43.75 17.97
CA LEU A 156 20.71 -44.77 18.24
C LEU A 156 21.55 -44.42 19.48
N VAL A 157 21.57 -43.14 19.85
CA VAL A 157 22.11 -42.63 21.10
C VAL A 157 20.94 -42.12 21.96
N VAL A 158 21.06 -42.15 23.28
CA VAL A 158 19.96 -41.74 24.19
C VAL A 158 19.46 -40.31 23.92
N ILE A 159 20.31 -39.43 23.36
CA ILE A 159 19.96 -38.03 23.06
C ILE A 159 18.82 -37.87 22.05
N GLY A 160 18.66 -38.79 21.08
CA GLY A 160 17.62 -38.68 20.06
C GLY A 160 16.21 -38.80 20.61
N PHE A 161 16.02 -39.53 21.72
CA PHE A 161 14.71 -39.67 22.38
C PHE A 161 14.18 -38.33 22.92
N ILE A 162 15.07 -37.40 23.29
CA ILE A 162 14.71 -36.05 23.72
C ILE A 162 14.63 -35.11 22.53
N LEU A 163 15.58 -35.22 21.58
CA LEU A 163 15.66 -34.29 20.45
C LEU A 163 14.51 -34.46 19.45
N ALA A 164 14.12 -35.69 19.12
CA ALA A 164 13.06 -35.96 18.15
C ALA A 164 11.70 -35.33 18.51
N PRO A 165 11.15 -35.47 19.73
CA PRO A 165 9.89 -34.82 20.08
C PRO A 165 10.01 -33.28 20.07
N LEU A 166 11.14 -32.72 20.54
CA LEU A 166 11.38 -31.28 20.49
C LEU A 166 11.42 -30.76 19.04
N TRP A 167 12.07 -31.48 18.13
CA TRP A 167 12.09 -31.13 16.71
C TRP A 167 10.72 -31.30 16.05
N GLY A 168 9.93 -32.27 16.52
CA GLY A 168 8.51 -32.41 16.14
C GLY A 168 7.70 -31.16 16.48
N LEU A 169 7.91 -30.55 17.66
CA LEU A 169 7.25 -29.29 18.03
C LEU A 169 7.60 -28.14 17.09
N VAL A 170 8.85 -28.07 16.61
CA VAL A 170 9.25 -27.09 15.59
C VAL A 170 8.46 -27.29 14.30
N GLY A 171 8.22 -28.53 13.89
CA GLY A 171 7.40 -28.85 12.72
C GLY A 171 5.94 -28.45 12.89
N ILE A 172 5.37 -28.70 14.07
CA ILE A 172 4.00 -28.25 14.40
C ILE A 172 3.92 -26.72 14.35
N ALA A 173 4.88 -26.02 14.95
CA ALA A 173 4.93 -24.55 14.90
C ALA A 173 5.02 -24.02 13.46
N LEU A 174 5.86 -24.64 12.62
CA LEU A 174 5.96 -24.31 11.20
C LEU A 174 4.61 -24.48 10.49
N LEU A 175 3.94 -25.62 10.68
CA LEU A 175 2.62 -25.87 10.09
C LEU A 175 1.58 -24.86 10.56
N VAL A 176 1.55 -24.54 11.86
CA VAL A 176 0.62 -23.53 12.39
C VAL A 176 0.85 -22.17 11.71
N VAL A 177 2.10 -21.72 11.56
CA VAL A 177 2.41 -20.45 10.90
C VAL A 177 1.95 -20.46 9.43
N VAL A 178 2.27 -21.53 8.69
CA VAL A 178 1.87 -21.65 7.28
C VAL A 178 0.34 -21.71 7.14
N CYS A 179 -0.35 -22.42 8.03
CA CYS A 179 -1.81 -22.50 8.03
C CYS A 179 -2.48 -21.18 8.40
N LEU A 180 -1.90 -20.39 9.31
CA LEU A 180 -2.48 -19.10 9.74
C LEU A 180 -2.28 -17.98 8.71
N MET A 181 -1.22 -18.05 7.90
CA MET A 181 -0.91 -17.02 6.91
C MET A 181 -2.08 -16.69 5.94
N PRO A 182 -2.75 -17.67 5.27
CA PRO A 182 -3.89 -17.36 4.42
C PRO A 182 -5.05 -16.68 5.16
N PHE A 183 -5.31 -17.06 6.42
CA PHE A 183 -6.35 -16.40 7.23
C PHE A 183 -5.99 -14.95 7.56
N ALA A 184 -4.71 -14.68 7.86
CA ALA A 184 -4.24 -13.31 8.07
C ALA A 184 -4.43 -12.46 6.80
N MET A 185 -4.15 -13.03 5.62
CA MET A 185 -4.39 -12.35 4.34
C MET A 185 -5.88 -12.08 4.09
N LEU A 186 -6.76 -13.05 4.37
CA LEU A 186 -8.21 -12.86 4.26
C LEU A 186 -8.69 -11.74 5.18
N LEU A 187 -8.22 -11.72 6.43
CA LEU A 187 -8.58 -10.68 7.40
C LEU A 187 -8.11 -9.29 6.93
N LEU A 188 -6.86 -9.18 6.50
CA LEU A 188 -6.31 -7.93 6.00
C LEU A 188 -7.04 -7.45 4.74
N GLY A 189 -7.24 -8.34 3.76
CA GLY A 189 -7.94 -8.03 2.52
C GLY A 189 -9.42 -7.67 2.73
N THR A 190 -10.12 -8.33 3.66
CA THR A 190 -11.50 -7.94 4.01
C THR A 190 -11.58 -6.56 4.65
N ILE A 191 -10.71 -6.29 5.63
CA ILE A 191 -10.65 -4.97 6.27
C ILE A 191 -10.36 -3.89 5.23
N ALA A 192 -9.40 -4.14 4.33
CA ALA A 192 -9.07 -3.22 3.26
C ALA A 192 -10.25 -3.00 2.30
N ALA A 193 -10.91 -4.08 1.86
CA ALA A 193 -12.07 -4.00 0.97
C ALA A 193 -13.23 -3.21 1.60
N ILE A 194 -13.53 -3.45 2.88
CA ILE A 194 -14.60 -2.71 3.59
C ILE A 194 -14.22 -1.23 3.74
N GLN A 195 -12.96 -0.91 4.01
CA GLN A 195 -12.54 0.47 4.18
C GLN A 195 -12.56 1.24 2.85
N THR A 196 -12.04 0.66 1.77
CA THR A 196 -12.07 1.29 0.45
C THR A 196 -13.49 1.39 -0.10
N TYR A 197 -14.34 0.38 0.16
CA TYR A 197 -15.77 0.45 -0.17
C TYR A 197 -16.45 1.63 0.54
N ASN A 198 -16.10 1.92 1.80
CA ASN A 198 -16.61 3.07 2.55
C ASN A 198 -15.94 4.41 2.18
N GLY A 199 -15.10 4.45 1.15
CA GLY A 199 -14.42 5.67 0.69
C GLY A 199 -13.23 6.10 1.55
N ARG A 200 -12.74 5.22 2.43
CA ARG A 200 -11.52 5.45 3.22
C ARG A 200 -10.30 4.94 2.45
N ASP A 201 -9.26 5.77 2.34
CA ASP A 201 -7.96 5.36 1.78
C ASP A 201 -7.22 4.45 2.76
N TYR A 202 -7.46 3.14 2.63
CA TYR A 202 -6.81 2.15 3.48
C TYR A 202 -5.37 1.87 3.03
N ARG A 203 -4.43 1.99 3.98
CA ARG A 203 -2.99 1.88 3.71
C ARG A 203 -2.33 0.87 4.64
N TYR A 204 -1.90 -0.25 4.07
CA TYR A 204 -1.01 -1.18 4.76
C TYR A 204 0.32 -0.48 5.08
N PRO A 205 0.78 -0.39 6.35
CA PRO A 205 1.89 0.48 6.72
C PRO A 205 3.19 0.28 5.91
N TYR A 206 3.57 -0.96 5.62
CA TYR A 206 4.79 -1.26 4.85
C TYR A 206 4.51 -1.31 3.33
N ILE A 207 3.43 -1.96 2.93
CA ILE A 207 3.09 -2.16 1.51
C ILE A 207 2.74 -0.82 0.85
N ALA A 208 1.97 0.04 1.51
CA ALA A 208 1.58 1.35 0.97
C ALA A 208 2.79 2.22 0.64
N ARG A 209 3.76 2.31 1.55
CA ARG A 209 4.99 3.10 1.35
C ARG A 209 5.84 2.56 0.21
N TRP A 210 5.90 1.23 0.06
CA TRP A 210 6.60 0.61 -1.06
C TRP A 210 5.89 0.88 -2.39
N VAL A 211 4.57 0.69 -2.43
CA VAL A 211 3.73 0.96 -3.61
C VAL A 211 3.82 2.41 -4.05
N ASP A 212 3.69 3.36 -3.12
CA ASP A 212 3.83 4.79 -3.39
C ASP A 212 5.17 5.10 -4.06
N ARG A 213 6.27 4.49 -3.59
CA ARG A 213 7.61 4.66 -4.18
C ARG A 213 7.69 4.11 -5.61
N GLN A 214 7.04 2.99 -5.90
CA GLN A 214 7.05 2.42 -7.26
C GLN A 214 6.24 3.28 -8.24
N LEU A 215 5.12 3.85 -7.80
CA LEU A 215 4.29 4.74 -8.61
C LEU A 215 4.94 6.13 -8.81
N ALA A 216 5.63 6.64 -7.80
CA ALA A 216 6.35 7.93 -7.87
C ALA A 216 7.69 7.82 -8.61
N GLY A 217 8.42 6.72 -8.43
CA GLY A 217 9.79 6.52 -8.93
C GLY A 217 9.93 6.15 -10.41
N GLY A 218 8.84 6.11 -11.17
CA GLY A 218 8.89 5.96 -12.62
C GLY A 218 9.02 4.52 -13.17
N LEU A 219 9.28 3.50 -12.34
CA LEU A 219 9.38 2.10 -12.77
C LEU A 219 8.13 1.57 -13.50
N LEU A 220 6.96 2.12 -13.20
CA LEU A 220 5.68 1.78 -13.82
C LEU A 220 5.15 2.87 -14.79
N ASN A 221 5.85 4.00 -14.96
CA ASN A 221 5.51 5.10 -15.89
C ASN A 221 6.27 5.02 -17.22
N VAL A 222 7.10 4.00 -17.43
CA VAL A 222 7.72 3.73 -18.74
C VAL A 222 6.72 2.93 -19.56
N VAL A 223 5.96 3.62 -20.42
CA VAL A 223 5.14 3.18 -21.59
C VAL A 223 3.77 3.86 -21.60
#